data_AF-A0A0Q9TXC2-F1
#
_entry.id   AF-A0A0Q9TXC2-F1
#
_cell.length_a   1.000
_cell.length_b   1.000
_cell.length_c   1.000
_cell.angle_alpha   90.00
_cell.angle_beta   90.00
_cell.angle_gamma   90.00
#
_symmetry.space_group_name_H-M   'P 1'
#
loop_
_entity.id
_entity.type
_entity.pdbx_description
1 polymer ?
#
loop_
_entity_poly.entity_id
_entity_poly.type
_entity_poly.pdbx_seq_one_letter_code
_entity_poly.pdbx_strand_id
1 'polypeptide(L)'
;MMYKRTKSILKKCVPLILCLSLILTSLLLVNPIVVNATSSTYYVDAANDADTNDGMTLLTPYKTIQKAASMAQAGDTVNIRGGTLID
;
A
#
# COMPACT_ATOMS: atom_id res chain seq x y z
N MET A 1 -12.13 26.25 55.47
CA MET A 1 -10.95 26.24 54.58
C MET A 1 -10.85 25.00 53.65
N MET A 2 -11.46 23.86 53.98
CA MET A 2 -11.33 22.60 53.21
C MET A 2 -11.95 22.61 51.80
N TYR A 3 -13.09 23.29 51.61
CA TYR A 3 -13.84 23.37 50.34
C TYR A 3 -13.06 24.04 49.18
N LYS A 4 -12.16 24.99 49.46
CA LYS A 4 -11.38 25.68 48.41
C LYS A 4 -10.25 24.81 47.85
N ARG A 5 -9.67 23.92 48.67
CA ARG A 5 -8.59 23.02 48.25
C ARG A 5 -9.11 21.91 47.32
N THR A 6 -10.23 21.27 47.66
CA THR A 6 -10.86 20.25 46.80
C THR A 6 -11.29 20.80 45.44
N LYS A 7 -11.86 22.00 45.39
CA LYS A 7 -12.24 22.68 44.13
C LYS A 7 -11.04 23.12 43.28
N SER A 8 -9.88 23.38 43.89
CA SER A 8 -8.63 23.73 43.19
C SER A 8 -7.93 22.51 42.58
N ILE A 9 -7.98 21.36 43.27
CA ILE A 9 -7.46 20.08 42.77
C ILE A 9 -8.32 19.59 41.60
N LEU A 10 -9.65 19.67 41.71
CA LEU A 10 -10.57 19.27 40.66
C LEU A 10 -10.34 20.02 39.34
N LYS A 11 -10.09 21.34 39.40
CA LYS A 11 -9.80 22.17 38.21
C LYS A 11 -8.50 21.80 37.49
N LYS A 12 -7.53 21.21 38.20
CA LYS A 12 -6.24 20.77 37.61
C LYS A 12 -6.33 19.37 36.99
N CYS A 13 -7.20 18.52 37.52
CA CYS A 13 -7.39 17.15 37.00
C CYS A 13 -8.23 17.13 35.71
N VAL A 14 -9.20 18.04 35.55
CA VAL A 14 -10.06 18.11 34.35
C VAL A 14 -9.26 18.25 33.03
N PRO A 15 -8.30 19.18 32.88
CA PRO A 15 -7.51 19.27 31.64
C PRO A 15 -6.58 18.06 31.45
N LEU A 16 -6.09 17.45 32.53
CA LEU A 16 -5.26 16.25 32.47
C LEU A 16 -6.05 15.06 31.91
N ILE A 17 -7.29 14.88 32.38
CA ILE A 17 -8.20 13.83 31.91
C ILE A 17 -8.60 14.09 30.45
N LEU A 18 -8.85 15.35 30.08
CA LEU A 18 -9.16 15.73 28.70
C LEU A 18 -7.98 15.43 27.76
N CYS A 19 -6.75 15.84 28.12
CA CYS A 19 -5.55 15.52 27.35
C CYS A 19 -5.34 14.01 27.21
N LEU A 20 -5.52 13.25 28.30
CA LEU A 20 -5.37 11.80 28.28
C LEU A 20 -6.43 11.14 27.39
N SER A 21 -7.67 11.64 27.39
CA SER A 21 -8.73 11.16 26.49
C SER A 21 -8.40 11.42 25.02
N LEU A 22 -7.87 12.61 24.68
CA LEU A 22 -7.46 12.95 23.32
C LEU A 22 -6.32 12.06 22.82
N ILE A 23 -5.33 11.79 23.68
CA ILE A 23 -4.18 10.92 23.36
C ILE A 23 -4.64 9.47 23.19
N LEU A 24 -5.58 9.00 24.01
CA LEU A 24 -6.10 7.64 23.89
C LEU A 24 -6.90 7.47 22.60
N THR A 25 -7.72 8.46 22.21
CA THR A 25 -8.48 8.43 20.96
C THR A 25 -7.59 8.49 19.72
N SER A 26 -6.48 9.24 19.74
CA SER A 26 -5.57 9.29 18.59
C SER A 26 -4.81 7.97 18.41
N LEU A 27 -4.48 7.28 19.50
CA LEU A 27 -3.84 5.97 19.46
C LEU A 27 -4.76 4.88 18.89
N LEU A 28 -6.07 4.97 19.16
CA LEU A 28 -7.10 4.03 18.67
C LEU A 28 -7.38 4.15 17.16
N LEU A 29 -6.98 5.25 16.51
CA LEU A 29 -7.25 5.50 15.08
C LEU A 29 -6.16 4.97 14.14
N VAL A 30 -5.08 4.40 14.67
CA VAL A 30 -3.99 3.84 13.86
C VAL A 30 -4.37 2.44 13.40
N ASN A 31 -5.00 2.33 12.24
CA ASN A 31 -5.19 1.04 11.57
C ASN A 31 -3.88 0.60 10.88
N PRO A 32 -3.43 -0.65 11.05
CA PRO A 32 -2.28 -1.14 10.30
C PRO A 32 -2.61 -1.18 8.81
N ILE A 33 -1.80 -0.51 8.00
CA ILE A 33 -1.87 -0.65 6.55
C ILE A 33 -1.29 -2.03 6.22
N VAL A 34 -2.17 -3.00 5.96
CA VAL A 34 -1.76 -4.33 5.51
C VAL A 34 -1.38 -4.20 4.03
N VAL A 35 -0.08 -4.24 3.73
CA VAL A 35 0.42 -4.33 2.36
C VAL A 35 0.61 -5.82 2.04
N ASN A 36 -0.31 -6.38 1.27
CA ASN A 36 -0.13 -7.73 0.71
C ASN A 36 0.85 -7.63 -0.46
N ALA A 37 2.02 -8.25 -0.32
CA ALA A 37 2.90 -8.50 -1.45
C ALA A 37 2.28 -9.61 -2.32
N THR A 38 1.44 -9.22 -3.28
CA THR A 38 0.94 -10.13 -4.31
C THR A 38 1.95 -10.18 -5.44
N SER A 39 2.58 -11.33 -5.67
CA SER A 39 3.38 -11.57 -6.86
C SER A 39 2.48 -11.51 -8.10
N SER A 40 2.75 -10.58 -9.00
CA SER A 40 2.07 -10.45 -10.29
C SER A 40 2.75 -11.32 -11.34
N THR A 41 1.95 -11.87 -12.26
CA THR A 41 2.48 -12.58 -13.44
C THR A 41 2.22 -11.74 -14.68
N TYR A 42 3.28 -11.38 -15.38
CA TYR A 42 3.23 -10.65 -16.64
C TYR A 42 3.53 -11.57 -17.82
N TYR A 43 2.95 -11.30 -18.99
CA TYR A 43 3.12 -12.04 -20.23
C TYR A 43 3.67 -11.12 -21.32
N VAL A 44 4.65 -11.60 -22.08
CA VAL A 44 5.26 -10.90 -23.21
C VAL A 44 5.11 -11.73 -24.47
N ASP A 45 4.65 -11.10 -25.54
CA ASP A 45 4.50 -11.68 -26.87
C ASP A 45 4.93 -10.68 -27.95
N ALA A 46 6.04 -10.96 -28.62
CA ALA A 46 6.57 -10.14 -29.71
C ALA A 46 5.62 -10.04 -30.92
N ALA A 47 4.75 -11.05 -31.10
CA ALA A 47 3.78 -11.09 -32.17
C ALA A 47 2.52 -10.26 -31.85
N ASN A 48 2.38 -9.77 -30.62
CA ASN A 48 1.28 -8.90 -30.24
C ASN A 48 1.55 -7.45 -30.67
N ASP A 49 0.47 -6.69 -30.83
CA ASP A 49 0.54 -5.40 -31.50
C ASP A 49 0.92 -4.23 -30.57
N ALA A 50 0.78 -4.34 -29.24
CA ALA A 50 0.92 -3.18 -28.36
C ALA A 50 1.42 -3.42 -26.91
N ASP A 51 2.25 -2.49 -26.42
CA ASP A 51 2.65 -2.34 -25.02
C ASP A 51 1.62 -1.58 -24.16
N THR A 52 0.49 -1.20 -24.75
CA THR A 52 -0.63 -0.57 -24.05
C THR A 52 -1.48 -1.55 -23.26
N ASN A 53 -1.30 -2.85 -23.50
CA ASN A 53 -1.97 -3.91 -22.75
C ASN A 53 -1.52 -3.93 -21.29
N ASP A 54 -2.27 -4.61 -20.43
CA ASP A 54 -1.91 -4.74 -19.00
C ASP A 54 -0.84 -5.80 -18.72
N GLY A 55 -0.55 -6.67 -19.69
CA GLY A 55 0.41 -7.75 -19.55
C GLY A 55 -0.02 -8.86 -18.59
N MET A 56 -1.20 -8.80 -17.97
CA MET A 56 -1.58 -9.70 -16.87
C MET A 56 -2.14 -11.04 -17.36
N THR A 57 -2.45 -11.15 -18.66
CA THR A 57 -3.02 -12.36 -19.25
C THR A 57 -2.36 -12.71 -20.59
N LEU A 58 -2.55 -13.96 -21.03
CA LEU A 58 -2.10 -14.42 -22.35
C LEU A 58 -2.86 -13.76 -23.52
N LEU A 59 -4.02 -13.14 -23.28
CA LEU A 59 -4.80 -12.43 -24.30
C LEU A 59 -4.41 -10.95 -24.40
N THR A 60 -3.82 -10.42 -23.32
CA THR A 60 -3.37 -9.03 -23.22
C THR A 60 -1.88 -8.95 -22.86
N PRO A 61 -0.97 -9.66 -23.56
CA PRO A 61 0.45 -9.60 -23.24
C PRO A 61 1.03 -8.23 -23.63
N TYR A 62 2.14 -7.85 -23.00
CA TYR A 62 3.01 -6.78 -23.51
C TYR A 62 3.67 -7.23 -24.82
N LYS A 63 4.05 -6.27 -25.65
CA LYS A 63 4.81 -6.55 -26.89
C LYS A 63 6.29 -6.73 -26.59
N THR A 64 6.83 -5.91 -25.69
CA THR A 64 8.27 -5.84 -25.41
C THR A 64 8.63 -6.33 -24.02
N ILE A 65 9.85 -6.88 -23.88
CA ILE A 65 10.39 -7.27 -22.56
C ILE A 65 10.63 -6.04 -21.70
N GLN A 66 11.05 -4.92 -22.30
CA GLN A 66 11.35 -3.65 -21.62
C GLN A 66 10.13 -3.14 -20.88
N LYS A 67 8.94 -3.22 -21.50
CA LYS A 67 7.70 -2.84 -20.84
C LYS A 67 7.43 -3.71 -19.62
N ALA A 68 7.53 -5.04 -19.76
CA ALA A 68 7.34 -5.95 -18.63
C ALA A 68 8.38 -5.73 -17.51
N ALA A 69 9.65 -5.52 -17.86
CA ALA A 69 10.73 -5.26 -16.93
C ALA A 69 10.55 -3.93 -16.17
N SER A 70 9.96 -2.92 -16.81
CA SER A 70 9.64 -1.64 -16.14
C SER A 70 8.49 -1.75 -15.13
N MET A 71 7.63 -2.76 -15.29
CA MET A 71 6.45 -2.97 -14.43
C MET A 71 6.72 -3.98 -13.31
N ALA A 72 7.56 -4.98 -13.57
CA ALA A 72 7.87 -6.05 -12.64
C ALA A 72 8.57 -5.52 -11.39
N GLN A 73 8.07 -5.96 -10.23
CA GLN A 73 8.65 -5.72 -8.92
C GLN A 73 9.23 -7.02 -8.34
N ALA A 74 9.94 -6.90 -7.21
CA ALA A 74 10.50 -8.07 -6.54
C ALA A 74 9.38 -9.04 -6.13
N GLY A 75 9.46 -10.28 -6.62
CA GLY A 75 8.45 -11.31 -6.42
C GLY A 75 7.55 -11.56 -7.63
N ASP A 76 7.58 -10.70 -8.64
CA ASP A 76 6.81 -10.90 -9.87
C ASP A 76 7.47 -11.92 -10.81
N THR A 77 6.66 -12.48 -11.71
CA THR A 77 7.10 -13.43 -12.74
C THR A 77 6.79 -12.88 -14.12
N VAL A 78 7.75 -12.92 -15.04
CA VAL A 78 7.57 -12.50 -16.44
C VAL A 78 7.67 -13.73 -17.34
N ASN A 79 6.55 -14.12 -17.95
CA ASN A 79 6.43 -15.24 -18.88
C ASN A 79 6.58 -14.74 -20.32
N ILE A 80 7.62 -15.19 -20.98
CA ILE A 80 7.93 -14.79 -22.35
C ILE A 80 7.45 -15.89 -23.30
N ARG A 81 6.59 -15.55 -24.26
CA ARG A 81 6.18 -16.50 -25.30
C ARG A 81 7.36 -16.82 -26.21
N GLY A 82 7.47 -18.08 -26.61
CA GLY A 82 8.54 -18.55 -27.49
C GLY A 82 8.52 -17.82 -28.83
N GLY A 83 9.67 -17.29 -29.24
CA GLY A 83 9.85 -16.49 -30.45
C GLY A 83 11.12 -15.65 -30.38
N THR A 84 11.42 -14.93 -31.46
CA THR A 84 12.52 -13.95 -31.47
C THR A 84 11.99 -12.62 -30.99
N LEU A 85 12.48 -12.16 -29.83
CA LEU A 85 12.29 -10.79 -29.36
C LEU A 85 13.42 -9.95 -29.94
N ILE A 86 13.04 -8.92 -30.68
CA ILE A 86 13.94 -7.89 -31.19
C ILE A 86 13.60 -6.64 -30.40
N ASP A 87 14.51 -6.30 -29.49
CA ASP A 87 14.48 -5.13 -28.64
C ASP A 87 14.65 -3.82 -29.43
#